data_AF-A0A8J6L0D4-F1
#
_entry.id   AF-A0A8J6L0D4-F1
#
_cell.length_a   1.000
_cell.length_b   1.000
_cell.length_c   1.000
_cell.angle_alpha   90.00
_cell.angle_beta   90.00
_cell.angle_gamma   90.00
#
_symmetry.space_group_name_H-M   'P 1'
#
loop_
_entity.id
_entity.type
_entity.pdbx_description
1 polymer ?
#
loop_
_entity_poly.entity_id
_entity_poly.type
_entity_poly.pdbx_seq_one_letter_code
_entity_poly.pdbx_strand_id
1 'polypeptide(L)'
;MRDRATIRRLNMYRQKERRNNRGKVIKPLLYQSTMASGTVARVEPNIKWFGNTRVIKQASLQKFQEEMDKVMKDPYKVVMKQSKLPMSLLRDRIQPHNAKVHILDTESFESTFGPKSQRKRPNLFASDMQSLLENAEMSTESYDQGKDRDLVTEDTGVRNEAQEEIYKKGQSKRIWGELYKVIDSSDIVVQVLDARDPMGTRFPSHRSLLEKGKTLETPHFCTP
;
A
#
# COMPACT_ATOMS: atom_id res chain seq x y z
N MET A 1 11.32 8.72 47.60
CA MET A 1 10.32 9.76 47.29
C MET A 1 10.07 9.74 45.78
N ARG A 2 8.84 9.97 45.28
CA ARG A 2 8.59 9.96 43.82
C ARG A 2 8.81 11.36 43.23
N ASP A 3 9.46 11.44 42.08
CA ASP A 3 9.66 12.72 41.38
C ASP A 3 8.35 13.31 40.84
N ARG A 4 8.33 14.64 40.65
CA ARG A 4 7.17 15.38 40.14
C ARG A 4 6.66 14.84 38.79
N ALA A 5 7.57 14.44 37.90
CA ALA A 5 7.22 13.85 36.61
C ALA A 5 6.54 12.48 36.78
N THR A 6 7.11 11.62 37.63
CA THR A 6 6.55 10.30 37.96
C THR A 6 5.17 10.43 38.60
N ILE A 7 4.99 11.38 39.51
CA ILE A 7 3.69 11.67 40.13
C ILE A 7 2.66 12.09 39.06
N ARG A 8 3.01 12.98 38.12
CA ARG A 8 2.09 13.39 37.04
C ARG A 8 1.71 12.22 36.14
N ARG A 9 2.67 11.37 35.75
CA ARG A 9 2.41 10.17 34.92
C ARG A 9 1.46 9.20 35.63
N LEU A 10 1.69 8.94 36.92
CA LEU A 10 0.81 8.06 37.70
C LEU A 10 -0.60 8.64 37.88
N ASN A 11 -0.70 9.95 38.08
CA ASN A 11 -1.99 10.63 38.18
C ASN A 11 -2.77 10.60 36.86
N MET A 12 -2.13 10.42 35.70
CA MET A 12 -2.81 10.26 34.40
C MET A 12 -3.74 9.03 34.40
N TYR A 13 -3.28 7.88 34.88
CA TYR A 13 -4.11 6.66 34.97
C TYR A 13 -5.25 6.75 35.99
N ARG A 14 -5.23 7.75 36.89
CA ARG A 14 -6.22 7.93 37.96
C ARG A 14 -7.23 9.05 37.66
N GLN A 15 -7.18 9.67 36.47
CA GLN A 15 -8.06 10.78 36.14
C GLN A 15 -9.52 10.34 36.02
N LYS A 16 -10.43 11.15 36.57
CA LYS A 16 -11.88 10.95 36.52
C LYS A 16 -12.58 12.28 36.38
N GLU A 17 -13.74 12.26 35.74
CA GLU A 17 -14.67 13.38 35.70
C GLU A 17 -15.14 13.71 37.13
N ARG A 18 -15.18 15.00 37.51
CA ARG A 18 -15.65 15.42 38.83
C ARG A 18 -17.04 16.04 38.73
N ARG A 19 -17.99 15.54 39.54
CA ARG A 19 -19.38 16.00 39.60
C ARG A 19 -19.72 16.57 40.97
N ASN A 20 -20.74 17.42 41.03
CA ASN A 20 -21.33 17.87 42.30
C ASN A 20 -22.35 16.85 42.84
N ASN A 21 -22.86 17.07 44.03
CA ASN A 21 -23.88 16.20 44.66
C ASN A 21 -25.20 16.13 43.86
N ARG A 22 -25.44 17.10 42.96
CA ARG A 22 -26.61 17.14 42.04
C ARG A 22 -26.31 16.45 40.69
N GLY A 23 -25.16 15.79 40.54
CA GLY A 23 -24.76 15.10 39.32
C GLY A 23 -24.25 15.98 38.17
N LYS A 24 -24.12 17.31 38.36
CA LYS A 24 -23.58 18.22 37.34
C LYS A 24 -22.05 18.16 37.30
N VAL A 25 -21.50 18.13 36.09
CA VAL A 25 -20.05 18.10 35.83
C VAL A 25 -19.42 19.42 36.29
N ILE A 26 -18.49 19.34 37.23
CA ILE A 26 -17.66 20.48 37.68
C ILE A 26 -16.38 20.53 36.85
N LYS A 27 -15.77 19.37 36.61
CA LYS A 27 -14.53 19.26 35.83
C LYS A 27 -14.65 18.10 34.84
N PRO A 28 -14.62 18.36 33.53
CA PRO A 28 -14.62 17.32 32.52
C PRO A 28 -13.32 16.50 32.58
N LEU A 29 -13.34 15.32 31.97
CA LEU A 29 -12.13 14.53 31.78
C LEU A 29 -11.14 15.27 30.87
N LEU A 30 -9.85 14.96 31.00
CA LEU A 30 -8.83 15.50 30.10
C LEU A 30 -9.16 15.10 28.64
N TYR A 31 -9.02 16.04 27.71
CA TYR A 31 -9.38 15.90 26.29
C TYR A 31 -10.88 15.76 25.97
N GLN A 32 -11.78 15.99 26.95
CA GLN A 32 -13.23 16.05 26.75
C GLN A 32 -13.80 17.44 27.03
N SER A 33 -13.01 18.49 26.77
CA SER A 33 -13.48 19.87 26.91
C SER A 33 -14.35 20.26 25.73
N THR A 34 -15.54 20.76 26.00
CA THR A 34 -16.39 21.41 25.00
C THR A 34 -15.90 22.83 24.74
N MET A 35 -15.83 23.25 23.49
CA MET A 35 -15.55 24.64 23.14
C MET A 35 -16.83 25.49 23.27
N ALA A 36 -16.68 26.79 23.50
CA ALA A 36 -17.82 27.70 23.52
C ALA A 36 -18.51 27.74 22.15
N SER A 37 -19.84 27.83 22.14
CA SER A 37 -20.59 28.03 20.91
C SER A 37 -20.12 29.32 20.22
N GLY A 38 -19.76 29.24 18.95
CA GLY A 38 -19.16 30.34 18.19
C GLY A 38 -17.64 30.41 18.22
N THR A 39 -16.94 29.41 18.77
CA THR A 39 -15.48 29.30 18.62
C THR A 39 -15.15 29.05 17.14
N VAL A 40 -14.50 30.01 16.48
CA VAL A 40 -14.12 29.90 15.06
C VAL A 40 -12.62 29.64 14.96
N ALA A 41 -12.23 28.54 14.32
CA ALA A 41 -10.83 28.30 13.95
C ALA A 41 -10.51 29.10 12.68
N ARG A 42 -9.68 30.15 12.80
CA ARG A 42 -9.21 30.96 11.67
C ARG A 42 -7.71 30.74 11.47
N VAL A 43 -7.27 30.74 10.23
CA VAL A 43 -5.85 30.69 9.87
C VAL A 43 -5.41 32.10 9.51
N GLU A 44 -4.45 32.66 10.25
CA GLU A 44 -3.97 34.04 10.08
C GLU A 44 -3.13 34.18 8.80
N PRO A 45 -3.47 35.06 7.85
CA PRO A 45 -2.72 35.19 6.60
C PRO A 45 -1.24 35.52 6.87
N ASN A 46 -0.32 34.68 6.37
CA ASN A 46 1.12 34.85 6.57
C ASN A 46 1.92 34.57 5.30
N ILE A 47 2.77 35.52 4.89
CA ILE A 47 3.61 35.41 3.69
C ILE A 47 4.58 34.22 3.80
N LYS A 48 4.96 33.83 5.02
CA LYS A 48 5.87 32.70 5.26
C LYS A 48 5.33 31.35 4.77
N TRP A 49 4.01 31.21 4.57
CA TRP A 49 3.43 29.98 4.01
C TRP A 49 3.81 29.74 2.56
N PHE A 50 4.10 30.82 1.83
CA PHE A 50 4.43 30.76 0.41
C PHE A 50 5.95 30.66 0.17
N GLY A 51 6.76 30.68 1.24
CA GLY A 51 8.20 30.46 1.15
C GLY A 51 8.55 28.98 1.05
N ASN A 52 9.61 28.66 0.31
CA ASN A 52 10.12 27.30 0.21
C ASN A 52 10.58 26.79 1.60
N THR A 53 9.97 25.72 2.10
CA THR A 53 10.23 25.18 3.45
C THR A 53 11.32 24.11 3.49
N ARG A 54 11.54 23.38 2.39
CA ARG A 54 12.61 22.37 2.25
C ARG A 54 13.30 22.55 0.91
N VAL A 55 14.58 22.94 0.94
CA VAL A 55 15.41 23.15 -0.25
C VAL A 55 16.66 22.27 -0.14
N ILE A 56 17.03 21.60 -1.23
CA ILE A 56 18.24 20.79 -1.33
C ILE A 56 19.05 21.23 -2.56
N LYS A 57 20.38 21.27 -2.44
CA LYS A 57 21.28 21.55 -3.56
C LYS A 57 21.47 20.27 -4.40
N GLN A 58 21.56 20.41 -5.72
CA GLN A 58 21.70 19.27 -6.63
C GLN A 58 22.91 18.37 -6.28
N ALA A 59 24.08 18.96 -6.02
CA ALA A 59 25.27 18.18 -5.64
C ALA A 59 25.10 17.40 -4.33
N SER A 60 24.32 17.92 -3.37
CA SER A 60 23.98 17.21 -2.13
C SER A 60 22.94 16.13 -2.36
N LEU A 61 22.01 16.34 -3.29
CA LEU A 61 21.00 15.36 -3.69
C LEU A 61 21.65 14.14 -4.34
N GLN A 62 22.58 14.36 -5.28
CA GLN A 62 23.29 13.26 -5.95
C GLN A 62 24.11 12.42 -4.96
N LYS A 63 24.88 13.08 -4.08
CA LYS A 63 25.61 12.39 -3.00
C LYS A 63 24.67 11.61 -2.08
N PHE A 64 23.50 12.16 -1.78
CA PHE A 64 22.49 11.48 -0.97
C PHE A 64 21.95 10.22 -1.66
N GLN A 65 21.63 10.30 -2.96
CA GLN A 65 21.16 9.15 -3.73
C GLN A 65 22.22 8.03 -3.75
N GLU A 66 23.47 8.36 -4.08
CA GLU A 66 24.56 7.38 -4.15
C GLU A 66 24.83 6.67 -2.81
N GLU A 67 24.87 7.40 -1.70
CA GLU A 67 25.10 6.81 -0.37
C GLU A 67 23.90 6.00 0.13
N MET A 68 22.68 6.49 -0.13
CA MET A 68 21.47 5.78 0.26
C MET A 68 21.27 4.49 -0.52
N ASP A 69 21.63 4.45 -1.80
CA ASP A 69 21.56 3.23 -2.61
C ASP A 69 22.54 2.16 -2.10
N LYS A 70 23.74 2.57 -1.65
CA LYS A 70 24.70 1.66 -1.00
C LYS A 70 24.14 1.11 0.30
N VAL A 71 23.56 1.97 1.14
CA VAL A 71 23.02 1.58 2.45
C VAL A 71 21.76 0.71 2.31
N MET A 72 20.87 0.99 1.37
CA MET A 72 19.62 0.26 1.19
C MET A 72 19.83 -1.16 0.64
N LYS A 73 20.90 -1.40 -0.12
CA LYS A 73 21.28 -2.73 -0.61
C LYS A 73 21.94 -3.60 0.46
N ASP A 74 22.52 -2.99 1.49
CA ASP A 74 23.24 -3.68 2.57
C ASP A 74 22.27 -4.13 3.68
N PRO A 75 22.02 -5.45 3.86
CA PRO A 75 21.05 -5.95 4.84
C PRO A 75 21.49 -5.72 6.29
N TYR A 76 22.76 -5.39 6.54
CA TYR A 76 23.29 -5.17 7.89
C TYR A 76 23.24 -3.70 8.32
N LYS A 77 22.87 -2.79 7.42
CA LYS A 77 22.76 -1.36 7.73
C LYS A 77 21.29 -0.93 7.75
N VAL A 78 20.92 -0.18 8.78
CA VAL A 78 19.55 0.30 8.98
C VAL A 78 19.54 1.81 9.18
N VAL A 79 18.63 2.47 8.47
CA VAL A 79 18.42 3.91 8.55
C VAL A 79 17.43 4.21 9.68
N MET A 80 17.91 4.82 10.76
CA MET A 80 17.10 5.05 11.97
C MET A 80 16.08 6.19 11.83
N LYS A 81 16.43 7.29 11.15
CA LYS A 81 15.62 8.53 11.11
C LYS A 81 15.08 8.83 9.70
N GLN A 82 14.32 7.90 9.14
CA GLN A 82 13.79 8.00 7.77
C GLN A 82 12.85 9.19 7.57
N SER A 83 12.04 9.56 8.57
CA SER A 83 11.04 10.65 8.46
C SER A 83 11.63 12.05 8.25
N LYS A 84 12.91 12.24 8.60
CA LYS A 84 13.61 13.51 8.40
C LYS A 84 14.29 13.59 7.04
N LEU A 85 14.53 12.46 6.38
CA LEU A 85 15.22 12.37 5.11
C LEU A 85 14.22 12.46 3.95
N PRO A 86 14.60 13.09 2.82
CA PRO A 86 13.73 13.20 1.65
C PRO A 86 13.75 11.89 0.83
N MET A 87 13.23 10.80 1.42
CA MET A 87 13.25 9.46 0.80
C MET A 87 12.45 9.38 -0.52
N SER A 88 11.54 10.31 -0.77
CA SER A 88 10.80 10.40 -2.04
C SER A 88 11.70 10.71 -3.24
N LEU A 89 12.86 11.33 -3.03
CA LEU A 89 13.81 11.72 -4.09
C LEU A 89 14.73 10.57 -4.54
N LEU A 90 14.64 9.39 -3.91
CA LEU A 90 15.44 8.21 -4.28
C LEU A 90 14.83 7.43 -5.45
N ARG A 91 13.52 7.54 -5.63
CA ARG A 91 12.79 6.84 -6.68
C ARG A 91 12.53 7.82 -7.81
N ASP A 92 13.56 8.10 -8.60
CA ASP A 92 13.33 8.64 -9.93
C ASP A 92 12.51 7.57 -10.66
N ARG A 93 11.23 7.87 -10.91
CA ARG A 93 10.39 7.06 -11.80
C ARG A 93 10.91 7.29 -13.21
N ILE A 94 12.06 6.69 -13.53
CA ILE A 94 12.58 6.54 -14.90
C ILE A 94 11.83 5.39 -15.60
N GLN A 95 10.66 4.96 -15.08
CA GLN A 95 9.65 4.45 -15.99
C GLN A 95 9.00 5.68 -16.61
N PRO A 96 9.27 5.98 -17.89
CA PRO A 96 8.53 7.01 -18.57
C PRO A 96 7.05 6.65 -18.38
N HIS A 97 6.25 7.62 -17.93
CA HIS A 97 4.80 7.52 -17.88
C HIS A 97 4.21 7.05 -19.23
N ASN A 98 5.02 7.12 -20.29
CA ASN A 98 4.73 6.76 -21.67
C ASN A 98 5.40 5.45 -22.13
N ALA A 99 5.87 4.57 -21.23
CA ALA A 99 6.42 3.26 -21.62
C ALA A 99 5.42 2.45 -22.47
N LYS A 100 4.12 2.74 -22.30
CA LYS A 100 3.05 2.36 -23.22
C LYS A 100 2.27 3.64 -23.54
N VAL A 101 1.98 3.89 -24.81
CA VAL A 101 1.12 5.00 -25.23
C VAL A 101 -0.27 4.79 -24.63
N HIS A 102 -0.86 5.82 -24.03
CA HIS A 102 -2.22 5.75 -23.49
C HIS A 102 -3.23 5.78 -24.65
N ILE A 103 -3.54 4.60 -25.19
CA ILE A 103 -4.39 4.43 -26.38
C ILE A 103 -5.76 5.11 -26.22
N LEU A 104 -6.28 5.21 -24.98
CA LEU A 104 -7.57 5.85 -24.70
C LEU A 104 -7.57 7.38 -24.93
N ASP A 105 -6.40 8.02 -24.96
CA ASP A 105 -6.30 9.45 -25.30
C ASP A 105 -6.49 9.68 -26.80
N THR A 106 -6.13 8.69 -27.62
CA THR A 106 -6.26 8.73 -29.08
C THR A 106 -7.53 8.06 -29.58
N GLU A 107 -7.95 6.98 -28.92
CA GLU A 107 -9.03 6.08 -29.34
C GLU A 107 -9.87 5.72 -28.09
N SER A 108 -10.88 6.53 -27.79
CA SER A 108 -11.82 6.28 -26.69
C SER A 108 -12.86 5.22 -27.05
N PHE A 109 -13.41 4.52 -26.06
CA PHE A 109 -14.37 3.44 -26.29
C PHE A 109 -15.62 3.86 -27.09
N GLU A 110 -16.10 5.09 -26.90
CA GLU A 110 -17.26 5.63 -27.63
C GLU A 110 -16.96 5.82 -29.13
N SER A 111 -15.71 6.16 -29.48
CA SER A 111 -15.31 6.38 -30.87
C SER A 111 -14.82 5.11 -31.56
N THR A 112 -14.35 4.09 -30.81
CA THR A 112 -13.90 2.82 -31.39
C THR A 112 -15.00 1.78 -31.53
N PHE A 113 -15.94 1.69 -30.59
CA PHE A 113 -16.98 0.66 -30.56
C PHE A 113 -18.39 1.26 -30.42
N GLY A 114 -19.39 0.55 -30.95
CA GLY A 114 -20.80 0.92 -30.82
C GLY A 114 -21.33 1.84 -31.92
N PRO A 115 -22.55 2.40 -31.75
CA PRO A 115 -23.26 3.11 -32.82
C PRO A 115 -22.56 4.38 -33.31
N LYS A 116 -21.77 5.02 -32.45
CA LYS A 116 -21.00 6.24 -32.78
C LYS A 116 -19.56 5.95 -33.25
N SER A 117 -19.24 4.67 -33.50
CA SER A 117 -17.90 4.26 -33.90
C SER A 117 -17.43 4.93 -35.19
N GLN A 118 -16.29 5.61 -35.12
CA GLN A 118 -15.64 6.30 -36.23
C GLN A 118 -14.56 5.43 -36.87
N ARG A 119 -14.05 4.40 -36.18
CA ARG A 119 -12.99 3.54 -36.68
C ARG A 119 -13.51 2.62 -37.80
N LYS A 120 -12.94 2.76 -39.00
CA LYS A 120 -13.31 1.94 -40.18
C LYS A 120 -12.32 0.82 -40.50
N ARG A 121 -11.05 0.94 -40.07
CA ARG A 121 -9.99 -0.03 -40.35
C ARG A 121 -9.18 -0.33 -39.08
N PRO A 122 -8.78 -1.59 -38.84
CA PRO A 122 -7.88 -1.93 -37.75
C PRO A 122 -6.45 -1.46 -38.05
N ASN A 123 -5.69 -1.15 -37.00
CA ASN A 123 -4.25 -0.98 -37.11
C ASN A 123 -3.59 -2.37 -37.00
N LEU A 124 -3.08 -2.88 -38.11
CA LEU A 124 -2.45 -4.20 -38.18
C LEU A 124 -0.92 -4.04 -38.15
N PHE A 125 -0.25 -4.87 -37.34
CA PHE A 125 1.21 -4.95 -37.30
C PHE A 125 1.75 -5.95 -38.35
N ALA A 126 1.23 -5.91 -39.57
CA ALA A 126 1.67 -6.74 -40.68
C ALA A 126 1.62 -5.91 -41.98
N SER A 127 2.67 -5.98 -42.79
CA SER A 127 2.77 -5.26 -44.07
C SER A 127 2.09 -6.01 -45.22
N ASP A 128 2.14 -7.35 -45.18
CA ASP A 128 1.78 -8.23 -46.29
C ASP A 128 0.90 -9.39 -45.80
N MET A 129 0.14 -9.99 -46.72
CA MET A 129 -0.69 -11.16 -46.40
C MET A 129 0.13 -12.35 -45.91
N GLN A 130 1.35 -12.52 -46.42
CA GLN A 130 2.23 -13.60 -46.04
C GLN A 130 2.74 -13.43 -44.59
N SER A 131 3.13 -12.23 -44.19
CA SER A 131 3.54 -11.96 -42.80
C SER A 131 2.38 -12.09 -41.81
N LEU A 132 1.16 -11.77 -42.23
CA LEU A 132 -0.03 -12.03 -41.40
C LEU A 132 -0.27 -13.53 -41.19
N LEU A 133 -0.04 -14.35 -42.23
CA LEU A 133 -0.19 -15.81 -42.17
C LEU A 133 0.86 -16.44 -41.26
N GLU A 134 2.13 -16.04 -41.37
CA GLU A 134 3.21 -16.50 -40.49
C GLU A 134 2.93 -16.15 -39.02
N ASN A 135 2.42 -14.93 -38.74
CA ASN A 135 2.02 -14.52 -37.40
C ASN A 135 0.86 -15.38 -36.86
N ALA A 136 -0.10 -15.73 -37.71
CA ALA A 136 -1.22 -16.59 -37.32
C ALA A 136 -0.75 -18.02 -37.03
N GLU A 137 0.15 -18.57 -37.83
CA GLU A 137 0.76 -19.89 -37.59
C GLU A 137 1.54 -19.89 -36.27
N MET A 138 2.43 -18.93 -36.03
CA MET A 138 3.16 -18.80 -34.76
C MET A 138 2.22 -18.63 -33.56
N SER A 139 1.14 -17.86 -33.70
CA SER A 139 0.13 -17.69 -32.64
C SER A 139 -0.60 -19.00 -32.36
N THR A 140 -0.82 -19.82 -33.38
CA THR A 140 -1.50 -21.13 -33.25
C THR A 140 -0.56 -22.16 -32.63
N GLU A 141 0.72 -22.17 -33.03
CA GLU A 141 1.75 -23.04 -32.46
C GLU A 141 2.08 -22.71 -31.01
N SER A 142 2.08 -21.43 -30.65
CA SER A 142 2.31 -20.96 -29.28
C SER A 142 1.07 -21.07 -28.37
N TYR A 143 -0.11 -21.29 -28.95
CA TYR A 143 -1.33 -21.46 -28.19
C TYR A 143 -1.33 -22.81 -27.46
N ASP A 144 -1.47 -22.75 -26.14
CA ASP A 144 -1.53 -23.90 -25.26
C ASP A 144 -2.91 -23.94 -24.61
N GLN A 145 -3.72 -24.92 -25.01
CA GLN A 145 -5.07 -25.13 -24.48
C GLN A 145 -5.07 -25.28 -22.95
N GLY A 146 -4.01 -25.83 -22.35
CA GLY A 146 -3.94 -26.00 -20.90
C GLY A 146 -3.70 -24.69 -20.13
N LYS A 147 -3.25 -23.63 -20.82
CA LYS A 147 -3.07 -22.29 -20.24
C LYS A 147 -4.26 -21.37 -20.50
N ASP A 148 -5.17 -21.77 -21.37
CA ASP A 148 -6.36 -20.99 -21.70
C ASP A 148 -7.40 -21.11 -20.58
N ARG A 149 -7.57 -20.03 -19.83
CA ARG A 149 -8.52 -19.97 -18.70
C ARG A 149 -9.97 -19.82 -19.16
N ASP A 150 -10.19 -19.36 -20.39
CA ASP A 150 -11.50 -19.02 -20.93
C ASP A 150 -12.03 -20.13 -21.86
N LEU A 151 -11.25 -21.20 -22.06
CA LEU A 151 -11.65 -22.38 -22.80
C LEU A 151 -12.85 -23.05 -22.11
N VAL A 152 -14.02 -22.94 -22.74
CA VAL A 152 -15.24 -23.58 -22.25
C VAL A 152 -15.08 -25.08 -22.35
N THR A 153 -14.89 -25.73 -21.21
CA THR A 153 -14.81 -27.19 -21.10
C THR A 153 -16.21 -27.72 -20.79
N GLU A 154 -16.61 -28.85 -21.40
CA GLU A 154 -17.88 -29.50 -21.08
C GLU A 154 -17.93 -29.88 -19.60
N ASP A 155 -19.05 -29.58 -18.92
CA ASP A 155 -19.23 -29.91 -17.50
C ASP A 155 -19.39 -31.42 -17.34
N THR A 156 -18.29 -32.10 -17.01
CA THR A 156 -18.25 -33.55 -16.76
C THR A 156 -19.03 -33.97 -15.52
N GLY A 157 -19.61 -33.02 -14.75
CA GLY A 157 -20.37 -33.29 -13.53
C GLY A 157 -19.50 -33.70 -12.34
N VAL A 158 -18.19 -33.85 -12.54
CA VAL A 158 -17.21 -34.15 -11.50
C VAL A 158 -16.82 -32.84 -10.82
N ARG A 159 -17.16 -32.72 -9.53
CA ARG A 159 -16.78 -31.58 -8.70
C ARG A 159 -15.70 -31.99 -7.72
N ASN A 160 -14.71 -31.13 -7.54
CA ASN A 160 -13.77 -31.27 -6.45
C ASN A 160 -14.50 -31.14 -5.12
N GLU A 161 -14.11 -31.96 -4.14
CA GLU A 161 -14.64 -31.88 -2.79
C GLU A 161 -14.38 -30.50 -2.18
N ALA A 162 -15.30 -30.04 -1.33
CA ALA A 162 -15.17 -28.77 -0.66
C ALA A 162 -13.99 -28.81 0.32
N GLN A 163 -13.12 -27.80 0.24
CA GLN A 163 -12.00 -27.69 1.18
C GLN A 163 -12.52 -27.52 2.62
N GLU A 164 -12.02 -28.35 3.53
CA GLU A 164 -12.38 -28.27 4.94
C GLU A 164 -12.04 -26.91 5.56
N GLU A 165 -12.88 -26.44 6.49
CA GLU A 165 -12.68 -25.16 7.17
C GLU A 165 -11.40 -25.10 8.03
N ILE A 166 -10.88 -26.26 8.43
CA ILE A 166 -9.67 -26.36 9.24
C ILE A 166 -8.47 -25.74 8.51
N TYR A 167 -8.38 -25.89 7.19
CA TYR A 167 -7.30 -25.32 6.38
C TYR A 167 -7.37 -23.79 6.26
N LYS A 168 -8.50 -23.16 6.61
CA LYS A 168 -8.67 -21.71 6.64
C LYS A 168 -8.24 -21.08 7.98
N LYS A 169 -7.97 -21.91 8.99
CA LYS A 169 -7.49 -21.41 10.30
C LYS A 169 -6.16 -20.69 10.13
N GLY A 170 -5.97 -19.62 10.89
CA GLY A 170 -4.80 -18.74 10.77
C GLY A 170 -5.00 -17.53 9.85
N GLN A 171 -5.95 -17.57 8.91
CA GLN A 171 -6.20 -16.48 7.95
C GLN A 171 -7.36 -15.54 8.36
N SER A 172 -7.90 -15.69 9.57
CA SER A 172 -9.04 -14.89 10.03
C SER A 172 -8.71 -13.40 10.18
N LYS A 173 -9.70 -12.53 9.93
CA LYS A 173 -9.58 -11.07 10.13
C LYS A 173 -9.14 -10.70 11.56
N ARG A 174 -9.55 -11.48 12.56
CA ARG A 174 -9.15 -11.28 13.97
C ARG A 174 -7.64 -11.44 14.17
N ILE A 175 -7.06 -12.50 13.61
CA ILE A 175 -5.61 -12.78 13.73
C ILE A 175 -4.82 -11.71 12.99
N TRP A 176 -5.28 -11.32 11.80
CA TRP A 176 -4.67 -10.23 11.04
C TRP A 176 -4.72 -8.88 11.75
N GLY A 177 -5.83 -8.54 12.41
CA GLY A 177 -5.94 -7.33 13.21
C GLY A 177 -4.96 -7.31 14.39
N GLU A 178 -4.80 -8.44 15.07
CA GLU A 178 -3.80 -8.60 16.12
C GLU A 178 -2.37 -8.47 15.59
N LEU A 179 -2.06 -9.11 14.46
CA LEU A 179 -0.75 -9.04 13.81
C LEU A 179 -0.39 -7.59 13.45
N TYR A 180 -1.29 -6.86 12.79
CA TYR A 180 -1.01 -5.48 12.40
C TYR A 180 -0.87 -4.54 13.58
N LYS A 181 -1.62 -4.78 14.67
CA LYS A 181 -1.44 -4.04 15.93
C LYS A 181 -0.04 -4.25 16.52
N VAL A 182 0.47 -5.48 16.49
CA VAL A 182 1.83 -5.79 16.97
C VAL A 182 2.86 -5.11 16.08
N ILE A 183 2.74 -5.21 14.75
CA ILE A 183 3.65 -4.57 13.80
C ILE A 183 3.69 -3.05 13.98
N ASP A 184 2.54 -2.42 14.22
CA ASP A 184 2.46 -0.96 14.39
C ASP A 184 3.07 -0.46 15.71
N SER A 185 3.00 -1.28 16.75
CA SER A 185 3.52 -0.97 18.09
C SER A 185 4.97 -1.40 18.32
N SER A 186 5.51 -2.29 17.48
CA SER A 186 6.88 -2.78 17.57
C SER A 186 7.87 -1.90 16.83
N ASP A 187 9.02 -1.63 17.45
CA ASP A 187 10.16 -1.02 16.76
C ASP A 187 10.96 -2.05 15.93
N ILE A 188 10.99 -3.31 16.39
CA ILE A 188 11.71 -4.43 15.77
C ILE A 188 10.78 -5.64 15.68
N VAL A 189 10.71 -6.25 14.49
CA VAL A 189 9.97 -7.48 14.25
C VAL A 189 10.96 -8.60 13.94
N VAL A 190 10.86 -9.70 14.67
CA VAL A 190 11.66 -10.91 14.44
C VAL A 190 10.77 -11.97 13.79
N GLN A 191 11.17 -12.44 12.61
CA GLN A 191 10.50 -13.56 11.95
C GLN A 191 11.17 -14.86 12.39
N VAL A 192 10.47 -15.63 13.23
CA VAL A 192 10.90 -16.98 13.60
C VAL A 192 10.57 -17.93 12.45
N LEU A 193 11.55 -18.73 12.03
CA LEU A 193 11.42 -19.71 10.96
C LEU A 193 11.68 -21.11 11.52
N ASP A 194 11.01 -22.12 10.95
CA ASP A 194 11.35 -23.52 11.23
C ASP A 194 12.61 -23.88 10.43
N ALA A 195 13.63 -24.42 11.09
CA ALA A 195 14.88 -24.81 10.45
C ALA A 195 14.73 -25.98 9.47
N ARG A 196 13.66 -26.80 9.61
CA ARG A 196 13.40 -27.95 8.75
C ARG A 196 12.90 -27.55 7.36
N ASP A 197 12.10 -26.50 7.30
CA ASP A 197 11.62 -25.91 6.06
C ASP A 197 11.52 -24.38 6.20
N PRO A 198 12.66 -23.68 6.08
CA PRO A 198 12.70 -22.24 6.27
C PRO A 198 12.05 -21.49 5.11
N MET A 199 11.94 -22.10 3.92
CA MET A 199 11.33 -21.46 2.75
C MET A 199 9.81 -21.60 2.76
N GLY A 200 9.28 -22.76 3.16
CA GLY A 200 7.84 -22.97 3.30
C GLY A 200 7.22 -22.25 4.49
N THR A 201 7.98 -22.06 5.59
CA THR A 201 7.52 -21.29 6.77
C THR A 201 7.77 -19.79 6.66
N ARG A 202 8.43 -19.33 5.58
CA ARG A 202 8.63 -17.92 5.32
C ARG A 202 7.32 -17.26 4.91
N PHE A 203 7.17 -15.98 5.27
CA PHE A 203 6.02 -15.18 4.86
C PHE A 203 6.42 -13.99 3.96
N PRO A 204 6.50 -14.20 2.62
CA PRO A 204 6.98 -13.17 1.68
C PRO A 204 6.08 -11.94 1.60
N SER A 205 4.76 -12.15 1.63
CA SER A 205 3.78 -11.07 1.50
C SER A 205 3.96 -10.01 2.59
N HIS A 206 4.20 -10.42 3.83
CA HIS A 206 4.51 -9.50 4.92
C HIS A 206 5.82 -8.74 4.74
N ARG A 207 6.87 -9.39 4.23
CA ARG A 207 8.14 -8.71 3.95
C ARG A 207 7.94 -7.58 2.95
N SER A 208 7.23 -7.87 1.86
CA SER A 208 6.91 -6.86 0.85
C SER A 208 6.05 -5.70 1.40
N LEU A 209 5.16 -5.99 2.34
CA LEU A 209 4.36 -4.97 3.02
C LEU A 209 5.24 -4.06 3.88
N LEU A 210 6.15 -4.62 4.68
CA LEU A 210 7.06 -3.85 5.51
C LEU A 210 8.01 -2.97 4.68
N GLU A 211 8.55 -3.51 3.56
CA GLU A 211 9.46 -2.77 2.68
C GLU A 211 8.79 -1.62 1.93
N LYS A 212 7.50 -1.76 1.58
CA LYS A 212 6.73 -0.70 0.92
C LYS A 212 6.26 0.40 1.89
N GLY A 213 6.30 0.13 3.20
CA GLY A 213 5.76 1.00 4.23
C GLY A 213 4.23 0.89 4.37
N LYS A 214 3.69 1.47 5.44
CA LYS A 214 2.26 1.39 5.85
C LYS A 214 1.25 2.02 4.85
N THR A 215 1.69 2.42 3.65
CA THR A 215 0.87 3.07 2.61
C THR A 215 0.39 2.08 1.54
N LEU A 216 -0.07 0.91 1.96
CA LEU A 216 -0.97 0.12 1.14
C LEU A 216 -2.25 -0.01 1.94
N GLU A 217 -3.32 0.54 1.36
CA GLU A 217 -4.69 0.19 1.73
C GLU A 217 -4.76 -1.31 1.98
N THR A 218 -5.46 -1.68 3.05
CA THR A 218 -5.72 -3.06 3.45
C THR A 218 -5.82 -3.93 2.21
N PRO A 219 -5.04 -5.03 2.08
CA PRO A 219 -5.20 -5.91 0.93
C PRO A 219 -6.68 -6.20 0.84
N HIS A 220 -7.31 -5.78 -0.26
CA HIS A 220 -8.67 -6.16 -0.56
C HIS A 220 -8.65 -7.68 -0.51
N PHE A 221 -9.18 -8.22 0.57
CA PHE A 221 -9.49 -9.63 0.64
C PHE A 221 -10.46 -9.84 -0.51
N CYS A 222 -9.97 -10.42 -1.61
CA CYS A 222 -10.82 -11.21 -2.48
C CYS A 222 -11.43 -12.26 -1.57
N THR A 223 -12.59 -11.94 -1.01
CA THR A 223 -13.57 -12.95 -0.69
C THR A 223 -13.93 -13.63 -2.01
N PRO A 224 -14.14 -14.95 -2.00
CA PRO A 224 -14.60 -15.67 -3.19
C PRO A 224 -15.89 -15.06 -3.75
#